data_AF-A0A7X7W0K6-F1
#
_entry.id   AF-A0A7X7W0K6-F1
#
_cell.length_a   1.000
_cell.length_b   1.000
_cell.length_c   1.000
_cell.angle_alpha   90.00
_cell.angle_beta   90.00
_cell.angle_gamma   90.00
#
_symmetry.space_group_name_H-M   'P 1'
#
loop_
_entity.id
_entity.type
_entity.pdbx_description
1 polymer ?
#
loop_
_entity_poly.entity_id
_entity_poly.type
_entity_poly.pdbx_seq_one_letter_code
_entity_poly.pdbx_strand_id
1 'polypeptide(L)'
;LLGCLSAAVDPSRDLPPVDPSGNFACGAYCADAKRQAVPASGRTPLACHTERCRLKLAVLPSYRHVSGKIKKYMQMYIDLQAYRHYPPVISTDLLKTWSSGYLKRYCDISCWEFCAAADTFLGIAAMYAAASVPDLTEEEVRLLDEFCFPWFCGLCSMLDSMISLRTSPGGGELNFSSFYRNLRECEERLVFFADKTTAACRKLRDSSLYMLITKAAAGLYLSHPEAGFGMLRLTTSNILRKTSLRPYRTAGLVLRMLRLL
;
A
#
# COMPACT_ATOMS: atom_id res chain seq x y z
N LEU A 1 0.31 -1.74 -17.84
CA LEU A 1 -0.17 -1.59 -16.45
C LEU A 1 0.44 -0.36 -15.76
N LEU A 2 1.77 -0.28 -15.62
CA LEU A 2 2.44 0.82 -14.90
C LEU A 2 2.13 2.22 -15.45
N GLY A 3 2.06 2.39 -16.78
CA GLY A 3 1.65 3.65 -17.40
C GLY A 3 0.22 4.07 -17.06
N CYS A 4 -0.71 3.11 -16.93
CA CYS A 4 -2.09 3.37 -16.52
C CYS A 4 -2.17 3.79 -15.05
N LEU A 5 -1.35 3.20 -14.17
CA LEU A 5 -1.26 3.61 -12.77
C LEU A 5 -0.75 5.05 -12.62
N SER A 6 0.30 5.41 -13.38
CA SER A 6 0.82 6.78 -13.42
C SER A 6 -0.21 7.77 -13.94
N ALA A 7 -0.94 7.42 -15.00
CA ALA A 7 -2.00 8.27 -15.56
C ALA A 7 -3.23 8.39 -14.65
N ALA A 8 -3.56 7.35 -13.88
CA ALA A 8 -4.72 7.29 -12.99
C ALA A 8 -4.64 8.30 -11.83
N VAL A 9 -3.43 8.71 -11.45
CA VAL A 9 -3.19 9.64 -10.33
C VAL A 9 -2.92 11.08 -10.76
N ASP A 10 -3.04 11.39 -12.05
CA ASP A 10 -2.72 12.72 -12.57
C ASP A 10 -3.84 13.30 -13.44
N PRO A 11 -4.89 13.92 -12.85
CA PRO A 11 -6.01 14.49 -13.59
C PRO A 11 -5.65 15.53 -14.66
N SER A 12 -4.45 16.11 -14.61
CA SER A 12 -3.97 17.11 -15.58
C SER A 12 -3.22 16.54 -16.79
N ARG A 13 -2.90 15.25 -16.80
CA ARG A 13 -2.11 14.65 -17.88
C ARG A 13 -3.00 14.34 -19.10
N ASP A 14 -2.74 14.93 -20.25
CA ASP A 14 -3.50 14.60 -21.47
C ASP A 14 -3.31 13.11 -21.82
N LEU A 15 -4.43 12.42 -22.04
CA LEU A 15 -4.43 11.14 -22.74
C LEU A 15 -4.50 11.41 -24.26
N PRO A 16 -4.05 10.47 -25.11
CA PRO A 16 -4.24 10.59 -26.56
C PRO A 16 -5.70 10.91 -26.90
N PRO A 17 -5.95 11.70 -27.96
CA PRO A 17 -7.20 12.42 -28.16
C PRO A 17 -8.44 11.51 -28.20
N VAL A 18 -9.50 12.02 -27.59
CA VAL A 18 -10.86 11.45 -27.59
C VAL A 18 -11.62 11.99 -28.81
N ASP A 19 -12.39 11.13 -29.49
CA ASP A 19 -13.18 11.43 -30.69
C ASP A 19 -14.27 12.52 -30.45
N PRO A 20 -14.63 13.39 -31.42
CA PRO A 20 -15.44 14.60 -31.21
C PRO A 20 -16.94 14.38 -30.93
N SER A 21 -17.39 13.14 -30.76
CA SER A 21 -18.82 12.80 -30.74
C SER A 21 -19.50 12.90 -29.37
N GLY A 22 -18.82 13.38 -28.31
CA GLY A 22 -19.45 13.73 -27.02
C GLY A 22 -20.16 12.59 -26.27
N ASN A 23 -20.12 11.38 -26.79
CA ASN A 23 -20.59 10.17 -26.12
C ASN A 23 -19.48 9.63 -25.23
N PHE A 24 -19.81 9.20 -24.00
CA PHE A 24 -18.94 8.39 -23.15
C PHE A 24 -18.60 7.08 -23.89
N ALA A 25 -17.59 7.12 -24.76
CA ALA A 25 -17.20 6.03 -25.63
C ALA A 25 -16.34 5.03 -24.86
N CYS A 26 -16.96 4.31 -23.92
CA CYS A 26 -16.44 3.01 -23.49
C CYS A 26 -16.55 1.94 -24.62
N GLY A 27 -17.16 2.30 -25.77
CA GLY A 27 -17.39 1.41 -26.91
C GLY A 27 -16.40 1.51 -28.09
N ALA A 28 -15.66 2.61 -28.27
CA ALA A 28 -14.87 2.81 -29.50
C ALA A 28 -13.46 2.22 -29.45
N TYR A 29 -12.79 2.21 -28.28
CA TYR A 29 -11.52 1.48 -28.10
C TYR A 29 -11.69 -0.05 -28.14
N CYS A 30 -12.93 -0.54 -28.04
CA CYS A 30 -13.27 -1.95 -28.22
C CYS A 30 -13.44 -2.35 -29.70
N ALA A 31 -13.42 -1.41 -30.66
CA ALA A 31 -13.59 -1.72 -32.08
C ALA A 31 -12.25 -2.04 -32.78
N ASP A 32 -11.14 -1.39 -32.42
CA ASP A 32 -9.82 -1.70 -33.01
C ASP A 32 -9.07 -2.82 -32.28
N ALA A 33 -9.37 -3.06 -31.00
CA ALA A 33 -8.92 -4.27 -30.30
C ALA A 33 -9.55 -5.56 -30.86
N LYS A 34 -10.58 -5.47 -31.72
CA LYS A 34 -11.16 -6.62 -32.43
C LYS A 34 -10.33 -7.09 -33.62
N ARG A 35 -9.29 -6.39 -34.05
CA ARG A 35 -8.45 -6.86 -35.17
C ARG A 35 -7.31 -7.79 -34.78
N GLN A 36 -6.97 -7.92 -33.49
CA GLN A 36 -5.91 -8.85 -33.04
C GLN A 36 -6.13 -9.57 -31.70
N ALA A 37 -7.28 -9.45 -31.05
CA ALA A 37 -7.55 -10.25 -29.84
C ALA A 37 -8.96 -10.87 -29.87
N VAL A 38 -8.99 -12.19 -29.76
CA VAL A 38 -10.20 -12.98 -29.47
C VAL A 38 -10.87 -12.38 -28.23
N PRO A 39 -12.18 -12.07 -28.26
CA PRO A 39 -12.84 -11.40 -27.15
C PRO A 39 -12.97 -12.34 -25.96
N ALA A 40 -12.14 -12.14 -24.93
CA ALA A 40 -12.41 -12.68 -23.61
C ALA A 40 -13.62 -11.93 -23.02
N SER A 41 -14.71 -12.66 -22.80
CA SER A 41 -15.99 -12.17 -22.29
C SER A 41 -15.86 -11.24 -21.06
N GLY A 42 -16.47 -10.06 -21.13
CA GLY A 42 -16.97 -9.32 -19.95
C GLY A 42 -16.00 -8.44 -19.15
N ARG A 43 -14.73 -8.26 -19.53
CA ARG A 43 -13.79 -7.38 -18.79
C ARG A 43 -13.74 -5.97 -19.36
N THR A 44 -13.98 -4.97 -18.52
CA THR A 44 -13.82 -3.55 -18.86
C THR A 44 -12.34 -3.23 -19.16
N PRO A 45 -12.02 -2.45 -20.21
CA PRO A 45 -10.64 -2.13 -20.55
C PRO A 45 -9.91 -1.33 -19.47
N LEU A 46 -8.59 -1.54 -19.33
CA LEU A 46 -7.74 -0.83 -18.35
C LEU A 46 -7.74 0.70 -18.53
N ALA A 47 -7.89 1.18 -19.77
CA ALA A 47 -8.03 2.60 -20.09
C ALA A 47 -9.30 3.22 -19.46
N CYS A 48 -10.41 2.47 -19.39
CA CYS A 48 -11.64 2.93 -18.75
C CYS A 48 -11.49 3.04 -17.23
N HIS A 49 -10.77 2.11 -16.58
CA HIS A 49 -10.48 2.22 -15.14
C HIS A 49 -9.60 3.43 -14.82
N THR A 50 -8.59 3.68 -15.67
CA THR A 50 -7.69 4.83 -15.55
C THR A 50 -8.48 6.14 -15.56
N GLU A 51 -9.37 6.30 -16.53
CA GLU A 51 -10.16 7.52 -16.67
C GLU A 51 -11.15 7.70 -15.51
N ARG A 52 -11.78 6.63 -15.06
CA ARG A 52 -12.66 6.67 -13.88
C ARG A 52 -11.92 7.14 -12.62
N CYS A 53 -10.69 6.67 -12.40
CA CYS A 53 -9.87 7.14 -11.28
C CYS A 53 -9.55 8.63 -11.40
N ARG A 54 -9.14 9.10 -12.58
CA ARG A 54 -8.84 10.52 -12.83
C ARG A 54 -10.03 11.42 -12.57
N LEU A 55 -11.19 11.07 -13.12
CA LEU A 55 -12.42 11.84 -12.94
C LEU A 55 -12.85 11.89 -11.47
N LYS A 56 -12.68 10.78 -10.72
CA LYS A 56 -12.96 10.77 -9.28
C LYS A 56 -12.00 11.63 -8.47
N LEU A 57 -10.72 11.68 -8.83
CA LEU A 57 -9.74 12.56 -8.19
C LEU A 57 -9.99 14.04 -8.50
N ALA A 58 -10.40 14.34 -9.74
CA ALA A 58 -10.61 15.72 -10.21
C ALA A 58 -11.71 16.48 -9.45
N VAL A 59 -12.69 15.76 -8.90
CA VAL A 59 -13.84 16.36 -8.20
C VAL A 59 -13.64 16.47 -6.68
N LEU A 60 -12.51 16.00 -6.13
CA LEU A 60 -12.27 16.07 -4.70
C LEU A 60 -11.89 17.50 -4.29
N PRO A 61 -12.54 18.08 -3.26
CA PRO A 61 -12.40 19.50 -2.90
C PRO A 61 -10.94 19.89 -2.59
N SER A 62 -10.19 18.99 -1.96
CA SER A 62 -8.83 19.26 -1.50
C SER A 62 -7.76 18.48 -2.28
N TYR A 63 -8.06 17.97 -3.48
CA TYR A 63 -7.12 17.16 -4.25
C TYR A 63 -5.78 17.87 -4.49
N ARG A 64 -5.81 19.19 -4.74
CA ARG A 64 -4.61 19.99 -5.00
C ARG A 64 -3.58 19.85 -3.87
N HIS A 65 -4.03 19.85 -2.61
CA HIS A 65 -3.15 19.73 -1.43
C HIS A 65 -2.44 18.37 -1.33
N VAL A 66 -3.10 17.27 -1.75
CA VAL A 66 -2.54 15.91 -1.62
C VAL A 66 -1.90 15.37 -2.89
N SER A 67 -2.15 16.01 -4.04
CA SER A 67 -1.77 15.51 -5.37
C SER A 67 -0.30 15.11 -5.47
N GLY A 68 0.61 15.93 -4.93
CA GLY A 68 2.04 15.64 -4.89
C GLY A 68 2.37 14.37 -4.08
N LYS A 69 1.67 14.11 -2.97
CA LYS A 69 1.87 12.91 -2.15
C LYS A 69 1.33 11.66 -2.84
N ILE A 70 0.13 11.73 -3.44
CA ILE A 70 -0.44 10.62 -4.22
C ILE A 70 0.48 10.24 -5.38
N LYS A 71 0.95 11.23 -6.16
CA LYS A 71 1.88 10.99 -7.27
C LYS A 71 3.20 10.36 -6.79
N LYS A 72 3.76 10.87 -5.68
CA LYS A 72 4.96 10.31 -5.05
C LYS A 72 4.78 8.84 -4.67
N TYR A 73 3.73 8.49 -3.93
CA TYR A 73 3.50 7.11 -3.50
C TYR A 73 3.22 6.18 -4.68
N MET A 74 2.46 6.65 -5.68
CA MET A 74 2.21 5.87 -6.89
C MET A 74 3.50 5.62 -7.66
N GLN A 75 4.38 6.62 -7.78
CA GLN A 75 5.68 6.44 -8.41
C GLN A 75 6.55 5.44 -7.63
N MET A 76 6.58 5.53 -6.30
CA MET A 76 7.31 4.57 -5.47
C MET A 76 6.81 3.13 -5.67
N TYR A 77 5.50 2.94 -5.73
CA TYR A 77 4.89 1.65 -6.02
C TYR A 77 5.26 1.16 -7.43
N ILE A 78 5.14 2.02 -8.45
CA ILE A 78 5.48 1.68 -9.83
C ILE A 78 6.95 1.26 -9.97
N ASP A 79 7.86 2.02 -9.39
CA ASP A 79 9.30 1.73 -9.42
C ASP A 79 9.58 0.38 -8.75
N LEU A 80 9.03 0.16 -7.55
CA LEU A 80 9.15 -1.11 -6.83
C LEU A 80 8.66 -2.30 -7.67
N GLN A 81 7.46 -2.20 -8.24
CA GLN A 81 6.90 -3.28 -9.07
C GLN A 81 7.75 -3.52 -10.32
N ALA A 82 8.29 -2.47 -10.94
CA ALA A 82 9.17 -2.61 -12.09
C ALA A 82 10.43 -3.42 -11.74
N TYR A 83 11.03 -3.20 -10.57
CA TYR A 83 12.23 -3.91 -10.14
C TYR A 83 11.96 -5.31 -9.60
N ARG A 84 10.81 -5.56 -8.96
CA ARG A 84 10.47 -6.83 -8.30
C ARG A 84 10.40 -8.02 -9.25
N HIS A 85 10.05 -7.79 -10.52
CA HIS A 85 9.88 -8.87 -11.51
C HIS A 85 11.19 -9.30 -12.21
N TYR A 86 12.31 -8.66 -11.92
CA TYR A 86 13.62 -9.13 -12.39
C TYR A 86 14.06 -10.40 -11.61
N PRO A 87 14.95 -11.22 -12.19
CA PRO A 87 15.55 -12.35 -11.49
C PRO A 87 16.08 -11.94 -10.10
N PRO A 88 15.97 -12.78 -9.05
CA PRO A 88 16.21 -12.38 -7.65
C PRO A 88 17.51 -11.62 -7.37
N VAL A 89 18.62 -12.03 -8.00
CA VAL A 89 19.92 -11.37 -7.83
C VAL A 89 19.88 -9.94 -8.40
N ILE A 90 19.29 -9.76 -9.57
CA ILE A 90 19.19 -8.45 -10.23
C ILE A 90 18.19 -7.56 -9.49
N SER A 91 17.03 -8.11 -9.11
CA SER A 91 15.99 -7.33 -8.42
C SER A 91 16.47 -6.81 -7.06
N THR A 92 17.20 -7.62 -6.28
CA THR A 92 17.73 -7.18 -4.99
C THR A 92 18.72 -6.03 -5.10
N ASP A 93 19.61 -6.04 -6.09
CA ASP A 93 20.58 -4.95 -6.29
C ASP A 93 19.92 -3.67 -6.82
N LEU A 94 18.95 -3.80 -7.75
CA LEU A 94 18.16 -2.67 -8.23
C LEU A 94 17.38 -1.99 -7.09
N LEU A 95 16.72 -2.79 -6.23
CA LEU A 95 15.94 -2.26 -5.11
C LEU A 95 16.81 -1.57 -4.05
N LYS A 96 17.97 -2.12 -3.73
CA LYS A 96 18.95 -1.46 -2.85
C LYS A 96 19.40 -0.11 -3.43
N THR A 97 19.74 -0.11 -4.72
CA THR A 97 20.20 1.11 -5.41
C THR A 97 19.10 2.17 -5.44
N TRP A 98 17.89 1.82 -5.85
CA TRP A 98 16.74 2.72 -5.90
C TRP A 98 16.38 3.28 -4.51
N SER A 99 16.27 2.41 -3.49
CA SER A 99 15.91 2.85 -2.14
C SER A 99 16.99 3.72 -1.48
N SER A 100 18.27 3.57 -1.83
CA SER A 100 19.37 4.35 -1.24
C SER A 100 19.19 5.87 -1.35
N GLY A 101 18.57 6.35 -2.44
CA GLY A 101 18.25 7.77 -2.62
C GLY A 101 17.24 8.31 -1.60
N TYR A 102 16.33 7.45 -1.14
CA TYR A 102 15.31 7.77 -0.15
C TYR A 102 15.77 7.56 1.29
N LEU A 103 16.61 6.56 1.54
CA LEU A 103 17.08 6.21 2.88
C LEU A 103 17.91 7.32 3.55
N LYS A 104 18.45 8.28 2.77
CA LYS A 104 19.03 9.52 3.33
C LYS A 104 18.03 10.32 4.18
N ARG A 105 16.73 10.24 3.86
CA ARG A 105 15.64 10.90 4.61
C ARG A 105 14.94 9.95 5.58
N TYR A 106 15.05 8.65 5.37
CA TYR A 106 14.46 7.60 6.21
C TYR A 106 15.57 6.75 6.85
N CYS A 107 16.40 7.38 7.68
CA CYS A 107 17.62 6.77 8.24
C CYS A 107 17.36 5.63 9.24
N ASP A 108 16.16 5.57 9.82
CA ASP A 108 15.77 4.60 10.85
C ASP A 108 15.32 3.23 10.28
N ILE A 109 15.27 3.07 8.95
CA ILE A 109 14.74 1.88 8.30
C ILE A 109 15.72 1.31 7.25
N SER A 110 15.64 0.01 7.00
CA SER A 110 16.41 -0.68 5.97
C SER A 110 15.81 -0.49 4.58
N CYS A 111 16.56 -0.87 3.54
CA CYS A 111 16.05 -0.91 2.17
C CYS A 111 14.82 -1.80 2.02
N TRP A 112 14.77 -2.95 2.72
CA TRP A 112 13.65 -3.89 2.64
C TRP A 112 12.40 -3.37 3.32
N GLU A 113 12.56 -2.66 4.45
CA GLU A 113 11.46 -1.99 5.14
C GLU A 113 10.91 -0.83 4.32
N PHE A 114 11.78 -0.07 3.65
CA PHE A 114 11.36 0.96 2.70
C PHE A 114 10.59 0.35 1.52
N CYS A 115 11.09 -0.75 0.95
CA CYS A 115 10.40 -1.45 -0.13
C CYS A 115 9.03 -1.96 0.32
N ALA A 116 8.94 -2.56 1.51
CA ALA A 116 7.66 -2.99 2.08
C ALA A 116 6.68 -1.81 2.25
N ALA A 117 7.15 -0.67 2.77
CA ALA A 117 6.33 0.52 2.91
C ALA A 117 5.87 1.12 1.56
N ALA A 118 6.64 0.92 0.48
CA ALA A 118 6.27 1.33 -0.88
C ALA A 118 5.32 0.33 -1.57
N ASP A 119 5.24 -0.91 -1.09
CA ASP A 119 4.46 -2.01 -1.68
C ASP A 119 2.97 -1.99 -1.31
N THR A 120 2.38 -0.81 -1.16
CA THR A 120 0.99 -0.70 -0.70
C THR A 120 0.30 0.57 -1.18
N PHE A 121 -1.02 0.49 -1.33
CA PHE A 121 -1.89 1.62 -1.64
C PHE A 121 -2.40 2.34 -0.38
N LEU A 122 -2.05 1.91 0.84
CA LEU A 122 -2.57 2.51 2.08
C LEU A 122 -2.33 4.02 2.17
N GLY A 123 -1.12 4.48 1.84
CA GLY A 123 -0.82 5.92 1.80
C GLY A 123 -1.62 6.67 0.74
N ILE A 124 -1.82 6.06 -0.44
CA ILE A 124 -2.64 6.65 -1.51
C ILE A 124 -4.11 6.73 -1.08
N ALA A 125 -4.64 5.68 -0.45
CA ALA A 125 -6.01 5.64 0.04
C ALA A 125 -6.25 6.66 1.16
N ALA A 126 -5.30 6.82 2.08
CA ALA A 126 -5.37 7.83 3.13
C ALA A 126 -5.39 9.26 2.54
N MET A 127 -4.50 9.54 1.58
CA MET A 127 -4.46 10.83 0.88
C MET A 127 -5.74 11.08 0.07
N TYR A 128 -6.28 10.05 -0.58
CA TYR A 128 -7.56 10.12 -1.28
C TYR A 128 -8.71 10.46 -0.33
N ALA A 129 -8.77 9.79 0.84
CA ALA A 129 -9.78 10.05 1.85
C ALA A 129 -9.66 11.49 2.39
N ALA A 130 -8.44 11.95 2.68
CA ALA A 130 -8.20 13.32 3.13
C ALA A 130 -8.61 14.36 2.07
N ALA A 131 -8.37 14.10 0.79
CA ALA A 131 -8.79 14.99 -0.29
C ALA A 131 -10.31 15.20 -0.39
N SER A 132 -11.11 14.26 0.15
CA SER A 132 -12.57 14.40 0.20
C SER A 132 -13.06 15.38 1.28
N VAL A 133 -12.19 15.76 2.22
CA VAL A 133 -12.49 16.72 3.28
C VAL A 133 -12.26 18.14 2.76
N PRO A 134 -13.26 19.04 2.78
CA PRO A 134 -13.07 20.46 2.48
C PRO A 134 -12.10 21.13 3.45
N ASP A 135 -11.45 22.22 3.01
CA ASP A 135 -10.57 23.05 3.84
C ASP A 135 -9.38 22.31 4.47
N LEU A 136 -8.89 21.25 3.81
CA LEU A 136 -7.72 20.50 4.24
C LEU A 136 -6.45 21.38 4.19
N THR A 137 -5.75 21.47 5.31
CA THR A 137 -4.54 22.29 5.41
C THR A 137 -3.28 21.54 4.97
N GLU A 138 -2.25 22.29 4.54
CA GLU A 138 -0.93 21.69 4.22
C GLU A 138 -0.29 20.97 5.41
N GLU A 139 -0.53 21.48 6.62
CA GLU A 139 -0.04 20.87 7.85
C GLU A 139 -0.72 19.53 8.14
N GLU A 140 -2.04 19.43 7.95
CA GLU A 140 -2.76 18.15 8.06
C GLU A 140 -2.24 17.13 7.02
N VAL A 141 -1.96 17.56 5.78
CA VAL A 141 -1.35 16.70 4.76
C VAL A 141 0.05 16.25 5.16
N ARG A 142 0.86 17.14 5.75
CA ARG A 142 2.22 16.83 6.20
C ARG A 142 2.21 15.79 7.32
N LEU A 143 1.36 15.98 8.33
CA LEU A 143 1.23 15.04 9.44
C LEU A 143 0.67 13.69 8.98
N LEU A 144 -0.27 13.70 8.02
CA LEU A 144 -0.79 12.48 7.41
C LEU A 144 0.29 11.74 6.61
N ASP A 145 1.13 12.44 5.84
CA ASP A 145 2.28 11.85 5.13
C ASP A 145 3.26 11.22 6.12
N GLU A 146 3.57 11.90 7.23
CA GLU A 146 4.44 11.39 8.29
C GLU A 146 3.87 10.12 8.94
N PHE A 147 2.56 10.08 9.21
CA PHE A 147 1.89 8.89 9.72
C PHE A 147 1.88 7.74 8.72
N CYS A 148 1.51 8.01 7.46
CA CYS A 148 1.38 7.01 6.42
C CYS A 148 2.74 6.39 6.06
N PHE A 149 3.73 7.21 5.72
CA PHE A 149 4.99 6.75 5.17
C PHE A 149 6.20 7.20 6.00
N PRO A 150 7.05 6.28 6.47
CA PRO A 150 7.04 4.84 6.17
C PRO A 150 6.21 4.02 7.16
N TRP A 151 5.68 4.62 8.23
CA TRP A 151 5.29 3.88 9.43
C TRP A 151 4.05 3.01 9.24
N PHE A 152 2.89 3.60 8.99
CA PHE A 152 1.65 2.82 8.86
C PHE A 152 1.71 1.85 7.66
N CYS A 153 2.21 2.33 6.51
CA CYS A 153 2.37 1.52 5.32
C CYS A 153 3.32 0.34 5.57
N GLY A 154 4.51 0.61 6.14
CA GLY A 154 5.49 -0.42 6.44
C GLY A 154 5.00 -1.42 7.48
N LEU A 155 4.29 -0.98 8.53
CA LEU A 155 3.72 -1.87 9.53
C LEU A 155 2.79 -2.91 8.90
N CYS A 156 1.81 -2.45 8.11
CA CYS A 156 0.84 -3.34 7.46
C CYS A 156 1.49 -4.25 6.43
N SER A 157 2.35 -3.73 5.56
CA SER A 157 3.03 -4.53 4.54
C SER A 157 4.00 -5.56 5.15
N MET A 158 4.70 -5.21 6.24
CA MET A 158 5.58 -6.16 6.93
C MET A 158 4.80 -7.24 7.68
N LEU A 159 3.65 -6.92 8.27
CA LEU A 159 2.77 -7.93 8.88
C LEU A 159 2.29 -8.92 7.82
N ASP A 160 1.84 -8.44 6.66
CA ASP A 160 1.45 -9.28 5.53
C ASP A 160 2.61 -10.17 5.04
N SER A 161 3.78 -9.57 4.86
CA SER A 161 5.00 -10.26 4.46
C SER A 161 5.41 -11.36 5.46
N MET A 162 5.30 -11.10 6.77
CA MET A 162 5.61 -12.08 7.82
C MET A 162 4.62 -13.25 7.78
N ILE A 163 3.33 -12.98 7.61
CA ILE A 163 2.27 -13.99 7.55
C ILE A 163 2.43 -14.89 6.32
N SER A 164 2.84 -14.30 5.19
CA SER A 164 3.06 -14.99 3.92
C SER A 164 4.41 -15.70 3.81
N LEU A 165 5.26 -15.63 4.84
CA LEU A 165 6.63 -16.17 4.81
C LEU A 165 6.67 -17.68 4.53
N ARG A 166 5.68 -18.43 5.02
CA ARG A 166 5.60 -19.89 4.82
C ARG A 166 4.95 -20.27 3.49
N THR A 167 3.92 -19.53 3.08
CA THR A 167 3.09 -19.85 1.92
C THR A 167 3.65 -19.32 0.61
N SER A 168 4.73 -18.53 0.68
CA SER A 168 5.54 -18.11 -0.47
C SER A 168 6.90 -18.83 -0.49
N PRO A 169 6.96 -20.16 -0.73
CA PRO A 169 8.23 -20.86 -0.84
C PRO A 169 8.95 -20.48 -2.15
N GLY A 170 10.19 -19.98 -1.98
CA GLY A 170 11.23 -19.69 -2.97
C GLY A 170 10.93 -19.91 -4.45
N GLY A 171 10.75 -18.80 -5.18
CA GLY A 171 10.97 -18.80 -6.64
C GLY A 171 10.41 -17.60 -7.42
N GLY A 172 9.31 -16.97 -6.97
CA GLY A 172 8.60 -15.99 -7.79
C GLY A 172 8.57 -14.55 -7.27
N GLU A 173 8.23 -14.35 -6.00
CA GLU A 173 7.97 -13.03 -5.44
C GLU A 173 8.85 -12.74 -4.22
N LEU A 174 9.38 -11.51 -4.16
CA LEU A 174 10.17 -11.04 -3.03
C LEU A 174 9.32 -10.96 -1.75
N ASN A 175 9.69 -11.71 -0.72
CA ASN A 175 9.12 -11.56 0.61
C ASN A 175 10.06 -10.73 1.49
N PHE A 176 9.68 -9.50 1.85
CA PHE A 176 10.57 -8.59 2.58
C PHE A 176 10.99 -9.10 3.96
N SER A 177 10.15 -9.87 4.64
CA SER A 177 10.45 -10.46 5.94
C SER A 177 11.50 -11.56 5.87
N SER A 178 11.73 -12.15 4.69
CA SER A 178 12.80 -13.13 4.47
C SER A 178 14.21 -12.54 4.54
N PHE A 179 14.35 -11.21 4.48
CA PHE A 179 15.65 -10.54 4.59
C PHE A 179 16.08 -10.24 6.03
N TYR A 180 15.20 -10.48 7.01
CA TYR A 180 15.61 -10.48 8.42
C TYR A 180 16.45 -11.71 8.72
N ARG A 181 17.43 -11.58 9.63
CA ARG A 181 18.30 -12.69 10.05
C ARG A 181 17.49 -13.82 10.68
N ASN A 182 16.40 -13.48 11.37
CA ASN A 182 15.49 -14.42 12.02
C ASN A 182 14.17 -13.74 12.40
N LEU A 183 13.20 -14.55 12.86
CA LEU A 183 11.89 -14.06 13.30
C LEU A 183 11.95 -13.13 14.52
N ARG A 184 12.99 -13.22 15.36
CA ARG A 184 13.15 -12.31 16.51
C ARG A 184 13.51 -10.89 16.04
N GLU A 185 14.39 -10.75 15.05
CA GLU A 185 14.67 -9.44 14.45
C GLU A 185 13.41 -8.88 13.77
N CYS A 186 12.67 -9.71 13.02
CA CYS A 186 11.39 -9.33 12.42
C CYS A 186 10.38 -8.82 13.48
N GLU A 187 10.27 -9.52 14.62
CA GLU A 187 9.46 -9.11 15.75
C GLU A 187 9.85 -7.74 16.30
N GLU A 188 11.14 -7.54 16.59
CA GLU A 188 11.66 -6.29 17.16
C GLU A 188 11.40 -5.12 16.22
N ARG A 189 11.54 -5.32 14.91
CA ARG A 189 11.25 -4.31 13.89
C ARG A 189 9.75 -4.05 13.71
N LEU A 190 8.89 -5.07 13.75
CA LEU A 190 7.44 -4.86 13.73
C LEU A 190 6.94 -4.08 14.94
N VAL A 191 7.48 -4.34 16.13
CA VAL A 191 7.19 -3.54 17.33
C VAL A 191 7.65 -2.10 17.17
N PHE A 192 8.87 -1.90 16.65
CA PHE A 192 9.38 -0.55 16.34
C PHE A 192 8.47 0.22 15.38
N PHE A 193 8.00 -0.42 14.30
CA PHE A 193 7.05 0.20 13.36
C PHE A 193 5.70 0.50 14.02
N ALA A 194 5.20 -0.39 14.89
CA ALA A 194 3.98 -0.15 15.65
C ALA A 194 4.11 1.08 16.57
N ASP A 195 5.25 1.23 17.25
CA ASP A 195 5.52 2.36 18.14
C ASP A 195 5.65 3.68 17.36
N LYS A 196 6.41 3.70 16.25
CA LYS A 196 6.55 4.88 15.39
C LYS A 196 5.22 5.26 14.74
N THR A 197 4.43 4.29 14.29
CA THR A 197 3.08 4.53 13.75
C THR A 197 2.17 5.15 14.81
N THR A 198 2.20 4.60 16.03
CA THR A 198 1.42 5.14 17.17
C THR A 198 1.84 6.57 17.50
N ALA A 199 3.14 6.85 17.52
CA ALA A 199 3.67 8.19 17.78
C ALA A 199 3.26 9.21 16.71
N ALA A 200 3.37 8.85 15.43
CA ALA A 200 2.95 9.72 14.33
C ALA A 200 1.42 9.94 14.33
N CYS A 201 0.64 8.89 14.62
CA CYS A 201 -0.81 8.94 14.67
C CYS A 201 -1.33 9.94 15.72
N ARG A 202 -0.64 10.10 16.85
CA ARG A 202 -1.02 11.04 17.93
C ARG A 202 -0.96 12.51 17.50
N LYS A 203 -0.23 12.83 16.43
CA LYS A 203 -0.11 14.19 15.90
C LYS A 203 -1.31 14.57 15.02
N LEU A 204 -2.07 13.59 14.54
CA LEU A 204 -3.21 13.83 13.65
C LEU A 204 -4.39 14.43 14.43
N ARG A 205 -5.15 15.30 13.75
CA ARG A 205 -6.37 15.91 14.29
C ARG A 205 -7.39 14.86 14.77
N ASP A 206 -7.66 13.85 13.93
CA ASP A 206 -8.55 12.72 14.26
C ASP A 206 -7.75 11.48 14.74
N SER A 207 -6.80 11.68 15.65
CA SER A 207 -5.89 10.62 16.10
C SER A 207 -6.59 9.35 16.58
N SER A 208 -7.79 9.44 17.19
CA SER A 208 -8.56 8.28 17.65
C SER A 208 -9.02 7.37 16.51
N LEU A 209 -9.49 7.96 15.40
CA LEU A 209 -9.93 7.23 14.21
C LEU A 209 -8.75 6.54 13.53
N TYR A 210 -7.65 7.26 13.29
CA TYR A 210 -6.46 6.67 12.68
C TYR A 210 -5.81 5.60 13.57
N MET A 211 -5.88 5.76 14.90
CA MET A 211 -5.43 4.75 15.85
C MET A 211 -6.30 3.49 15.76
N LEU A 212 -7.63 3.65 15.67
CA LEU A 212 -8.56 2.55 15.47
C LEU A 212 -8.28 1.82 14.15
N ILE A 213 -8.15 2.55 13.04
CA ILE A 213 -7.82 1.98 11.72
C ILE A 213 -6.50 1.20 11.79
N THR A 214 -5.46 1.78 12.39
CA THR A 214 -4.14 1.15 12.54
C THR A 214 -4.25 -0.17 13.29
N LYS A 215 -4.89 -0.16 14.46
CA LYS A 215 -4.99 -1.34 15.31
C LYS A 215 -5.92 -2.40 14.72
N ALA A 216 -7.01 -1.98 14.05
CA ALA A 216 -7.90 -2.88 13.33
C ALA A 216 -7.14 -3.58 12.20
N ALA A 217 -6.46 -2.83 11.32
CA ALA A 217 -5.69 -3.41 10.22
C ALA A 217 -4.62 -4.40 10.72
N ALA A 218 -3.80 -4.01 11.70
CA ALA A 218 -2.80 -4.90 12.26
C ALA A 218 -3.41 -6.13 12.97
N GLY A 219 -4.52 -5.94 13.68
CA GLY A 219 -5.27 -7.03 14.30
C GLY A 219 -5.83 -8.04 13.29
N LEU A 220 -6.30 -7.57 12.12
CA LEU A 220 -6.78 -8.41 11.04
C LEU A 220 -5.67 -9.30 10.46
N TYR A 221 -4.49 -8.74 10.23
CA TYR A 221 -3.31 -9.51 9.85
C TYR A 221 -2.96 -10.55 10.91
N LEU A 222 -2.82 -10.16 12.18
CA LEU A 222 -2.46 -11.09 13.28
C LEU A 222 -3.55 -12.13 13.61
N SER A 223 -4.75 -11.98 13.05
CA SER A 223 -5.83 -12.97 13.13
C SER A 223 -5.77 -14.03 12.02
N HIS A 224 -4.89 -13.85 11.02
CA HIS A 224 -4.74 -14.80 9.92
C HIS A 224 -4.29 -16.18 10.46
N PRO A 225 -4.81 -17.30 9.91
CA PRO A 225 -4.43 -18.65 10.38
C PRO A 225 -2.92 -18.89 10.43
N GLU A 226 -2.19 -18.42 9.42
CA GLU A 226 -0.72 -18.53 9.35
C GLU A 226 -0.01 -17.85 10.53
N ALA A 227 -0.56 -16.76 11.07
CA ALA A 227 0.02 -16.07 12.23
C ALA A 227 0.02 -16.93 13.50
N GLY A 228 -0.82 -17.97 13.54
CA GLY A 228 -0.89 -18.96 14.61
C GLY A 228 -0.11 -20.26 14.35
N PHE A 229 0.58 -20.38 13.22
CA PHE A 229 1.24 -21.62 12.80
C PHE A 229 2.74 -21.62 13.15
N GLY A 230 3.25 -22.77 13.60
CA GLY A 230 4.68 -22.98 13.85
C GLY A 230 5.34 -21.91 14.73
N MET A 231 6.52 -21.43 14.31
CA MET A 231 7.28 -20.40 15.03
C MET A 231 6.67 -18.99 14.93
N LEU A 232 5.82 -18.73 13.93
CA LEU A 232 5.11 -17.45 13.82
C LEU A 232 4.15 -17.24 15.01
N ARG A 233 3.62 -18.32 15.60
CA ARG A 233 2.78 -18.23 16.80
C ARG A 233 3.48 -17.51 17.96
N LEU A 234 4.76 -17.81 18.18
CA LEU A 234 5.55 -17.19 19.26
C LEU A 234 5.80 -15.71 18.96
N THR A 235 6.22 -15.41 17.73
CA THR A 235 6.43 -14.05 17.22
C THR A 235 5.16 -13.20 17.36
N THR A 236 4.02 -13.70 16.89
CA THR A 236 2.70 -13.08 17.05
C THR A 236 2.36 -12.85 18.52
N SER A 237 2.58 -13.84 19.39
CA SER A 237 2.33 -13.69 20.83
C SER A 237 3.17 -12.58 21.44
N ASN A 238 4.43 -12.44 21.05
CA ASN A 238 5.32 -11.40 21.53
C ASN A 238 4.90 -10.01 21.03
N ILE A 239 4.57 -9.86 19.75
CA ILE A 239 4.01 -8.61 19.20
C ILE A 239 2.77 -8.20 19.99
N LEU A 240 1.83 -9.12 20.23
CA LEU A 240 0.60 -8.84 20.99
C LEU A 240 0.84 -8.49 22.46
N ARG A 241 1.94 -8.95 23.05
CA ARG A 241 2.33 -8.60 24.43
C ARG A 241 2.98 -7.21 24.51
N LYS A 242 3.76 -6.85 23.50
CA LYS A 242 4.48 -5.57 23.40
C LYS A 242 3.62 -4.44 22.84
N THR A 243 2.46 -4.75 22.26
CA THR A 243 1.56 -3.77 21.62
C THR A 243 0.13 -3.89 22.16
N SER A 244 -0.72 -2.91 21.90
CA SER A 244 -2.14 -2.94 22.30
C SER A 244 -3.06 -3.64 21.27
N LEU A 245 -2.57 -4.64 20.53
CA LEU A 245 -3.28 -5.24 19.39
C LEU A 245 -4.17 -6.44 19.76
N ARG A 246 -4.10 -6.95 20.99
CA ARG A 246 -4.82 -8.15 21.43
C ARG A 246 -6.35 -8.10 21.23
N PRO A 247 -7.06 -7.02 21.60
CA PRO A 247 -8.51 -6.94 21.36
C PRO A 247 -8.86 -6.99 19.87
N TYR A 248 -8.04 -6.35 19.03
CA TYR A 248 -8.26 -6.25 17.59
C TYR A 248 -7.99 -7.57 16.87
N ARG A 249 -7.00 -8.35 17.34
CA ARG A 249 -6.82 -9.73 16.88
C ARG A 249 -8.04 -10.59 17.23
N THR A 250 -8.57 -10.48 18.46
CA THR A 250 -9.77 -11.22 18.87
C THR A 250 -10.96 -10.85 17.98
N ALA A 251 -11.17 -9.56 17.71
CA ALA A 251 -12.19 -9.11 16.78
C ALA A 251 -11.99 -9.73 15.37
N GLY A 252 -10.77 -9.73 14.85
CA GLY A 252 -10.45 -10.38 13.58
C GLY A 252 -10.76 -11.88 13.56
N LEU A 253 -10.48 -12.61 14.64
CA LEU A 253 -10.84 -14.02 14.78
C LEU A 253 -12.36 -14.23 14.74
N VAL A 254 -13.13 -13.37 15.42
CA VAL A 254 -14.60 -13.40 15.39
C VAL A 254 -15.12 -13.17 13.97
N LEU A 255 -14.61 -12.16 13.27
CA LEU A 255 -15.00 -11.87 11.89
C LEU A 255 -14.75 -13.07 10.95
N ARG A 256 -13.62 -13.77 11.11
CA ARG A 256 -13.33 -15.00 10.35
C ARG A 256 -14.25 -16.16 10.71
N MET A 257 -14.57 -16.35 12.00
CA MET A 257 -15.54 -17.37 12.43
C MET A 257 -16.94 -17.11 11.83
N LEU A 258 -17.31 -15.85 11.71
CA LEU A 258 -18.57 -15.41 11.07
C LEU A 258 -18.50 -15.40 9.54
N ARG A 259 -17.37 -15.78 8.92
CA ARG A 259 -17.14 -15.75 7.46
C ARG A 259 -17.32 -14.37 6.82
N LEU A 260 -16.97 -13.31 7.55
CA LEU A 260 -16.96 -11.93 7.07
C LEU A 260 -15.62 -11.51 6.43
N LEU A 261 -14.61 -12.37 6.55
CA LEU A 261 -13.25 -12.24 6.00
C LEU A 261 -12.80 -13.59 5.46
#